data_AF-A0A3D3LKT7-F1
#
_entry.id   AF-A0A3D3LKT7-F1
#
_cell.length_a   1.000
_cell.length_b   1.000
_cell.length_c   1.000
_cell.angle_alpha   90.00
_cell.angle_beta   90.00
_cell.angle_gamma   90.00
#
_symmetry.space_group_name_H-M   'P 1'
#
loop_
_entity.id
_entity.type
_entity.pdbx_description
1 polymer ?
#
loop_
_entity_poly.entity_id
_entity_poly.type
_entity_poly.pdbx_seq_one_letter_code
_entity_poly.pdbx_strand_id
1 'polypeptide(L)' 'MKSTSFTFYNFLLALCLFSLPLTNQAAAEVYPTGDAAAGAKVFKKCKSCHIVGAGAKNRVGPHLNNIIGRSVGTVDGFKY' A
#
# COMPACT_ATOMS: atom_id res chain seq x y z
N MET A 1 22.98 46.84 -11.90
CA MET A 1 23.09 46.05 -10.63
C MET A 1 21.96 45.01 -10.48
N LYS A 2 21.49 44.36 -11.56
CA LYS A 2 20.41 43.33 -11.50
C LYS A 2 20.81 41.96 -12.07
N SER A 3 21.94 41.88 -12.79
CA SER A 3 22.37 40.67 -13.50
C SER A 3 23.04 39.62 -12.60
N THR A 4 23.71 40.03 -11.53
CA THR A 4 24.43 39.10 -10.64
C THR A 4 23.45 38.29 -9.78
N SER A 5 22.36 38.90 -9.31
CA SER A 5 21.34 38.23 -8.48
C SER A 5 20.61 37.09 -9.21
N PHE A 6 20.41 37.24 -10.53
CA PHE A 6 19.72 36.22 -11.35
C PHE A 6 20.60 34.99 -11.59
N THR A 7 21.92 35.17 -11.72
CA THR A 7 22.87 34.06 -11.84
C THR A 7 23.01 33.28 -10.55
N PHE A 8 23.05 33.97 -9.38
CA PHE A 8 23.08 33.32 -8.07
C PHE A 8 21.79 32.53 -7.76
N TYR A 9 20.63 33.06 -8.15
CA TYR A 9 19.34 32.39 -7.90
C TYR A 9 19.19 31.12 -8.75
N ASN A 10 19.63 31.14 -10.01
CA ASN A 10 19.66 29.96 -10.88
C ASN A 10 20.72 28.93 -10.44
N PHE A 11 21.85 29.37 -9.88
CA PHE A 11 22.85 28.46 -9.31
C PHE A 11 22.36 27.78 -8.02
N LEU A 12 21.63 28.49 -7.17
CA LEU A 12 20.96 27.93 -5.98
C LEU A 12 19.83 26.96 -6.36
N LEU A 13 19.01 27.28 -7.37
CA LEU A 13 17.97 26.38 -7.87
C LEU A 13 18.53 25.11 -8.52
N ALA A 14 19.66 25.19 -9.24
CA ALA A 14 20.30 24.04 -9.86
C ALA A 14 20.91 23.06 -8.83
N LEU A 15 21.40 23.56 -7.68
CA LEU A 15 21.90 22.75 -6.56
C LEU A 15 20.78 21.99 -5.82
N CYS A 16 19.56 22.53 -5.79
CA CYS A 16 18.40 21.83 -5.23
C CYS A 16 17.86 20.70 -6.13
N LEU A 17 18.06 20.79 -7.45
CA LEU A 17 17.62 19.74 -8.39
C LEU A 17 18.62 18.59 -8.52
N PHE A 18 19.89 18.80 -8.17
CA PHE A 18 20.94 17.78 -8.21
C PHE A 18 21.08 16.96 -6.91
N SER A 19 20.34 17.32 -5.85
CA SER A 19 20.38 16.68 -4.53
C SER A 19 19.16 15.82 -4.21
N LEU A 20 18.33 15.48 -5.21
CA LEU A 20 17.46 14.31 -5.14
C LEU A 20 18.17 13.11 -5.83
N PRO A 21 19.16 12.45 -5.20
CA PRO A 21 19.40 11.07 -5.57
C PRO A 21 18.13 10.33 -5.16
N LEU A 22 17.60 9.62 -6.14
CA LEU A 22 16.62 8.56 -6.14
C LEU A 22 16.74 7.60 -4.94
N THR A 23 16.56 8.03 -3.70
CA THR A 23 16.47 7.16 -2.52
C THR A 23 15.03 6.73 -2.31
N ASN A 24 14.41 6.19 -3.36
CA ASN A 24 13.21 5.38 -3.21
C ASN A 24 13.62 3.91 -3.27
N GLN A 25 14.62 3.56 -2.45
CA GLN A 25 14.90 2.17 -2.14
C GLN A 25 13.83 1.75 -1.13
N ALA A 26 12.64 1.42 -1.63
CA ALA A 26 11.70 0.62 -0.86
C ALA A 26 12.41 -0.72 -0.63
N ALA A 27 13.06 -0.86 0.53
CA ALA A 27 13.56 -2.14 0.97
C ALA A 27 12.36 -3.10 0.92
N ALA A 28 12.43 -4.13 0.09
CA ALA A 28 11.46 -5.20 0.13
C ALA A 28 11.62 -5.85 1.51
N GLU A 29 10.75 -5.47 2.45
CA GLU A 29 10.67 -6.15 3.73
C GLU A 29 10.34 -7.61 3.42
N VAL A 30 11.32 -8.49 3.61
CA VAL A 30 11.10 -9.93 3.58
C VAL A 30 10.34 -10.25 4.85
N TYR A 31 9.02 -10.07 4.82
CA TYR A 31 8.16 -10.60 5.86
C TYR A 31 8.38 -12.11 5.89
N PRO A 32 8.57 -12.71 7.07
CA PRO A 32 8.58 -14.16 7.17
C PRO A 32 7.31 -14.69 6.50
N THR A 33 7.48 -15.68 5.62
CA THR A 33 6.35 -16.31 4.93
C THR A 33 5.38 -16.81 5.99
N GLY A 34 4.22 -16.16 6.11
CA GLY A 34 3.25 -16.50 7.15
C GLY A 34 2.81 -17.96 7.06
N ASP A 35 2.61 -18.61 8.21
CA ASP A 35 2.05 -19.96 8.25
C ASP A 35 0.53 -19.91 7.96
N ALA A 36 0.14 -20.39 6.78
CA ALA A 36 -1.25 -20.44 6.35
C ALA A 36 -2.12 -21.33 7.26
N ALA A 37 -1.57 -22.41 7.82
CA ALA A 37 -2.31 -23.29 8.73
C ALA A 37 -2.56 -22.61 10.08
N ALA A 38 -1.58 -21.88 10.62
CA ALA A 38 -1.79 -21.02 11.78
C ALA A 38 -2.78 -19.88 11.46
N GLY A 39 -2.67 -19.26 10.29
CA GLY A 39 -3.58 -18.22 9.81
C GLY A 39 -5.03 -18.71 9.74
N ALA A 40 -5.27 -19.93 9.26
CA ALA A 40 -6.60 -20.54 9.24
C ALA A 40 -7.21 -20.69 10.65
N LYS A 41 -6.38 -20.96 11.68
CA LYS A 41 -6.84 -20.97 13.08
C LYS A 41 -7.23 -19.56 13.55
N VAL A 42 -6.43 -18.55 13.22
CA VAL A 42 -6.70 -17.14 13.57
C VAL A 42 -7.97 -16.64 12.87
N PHE A 43 -8.21 -17.05 11.62
CA PHE A 43 -9.38 -16.66 10.83
C PHE A 43 -10.71 -17.02 11.49
N LYS A 44 -10.73 -17.95 12.46
CA LYS A 44 -11.91 -18.22 13.30
C LYS A 44 -12.45 -16.98 14.01
N LYS A 45 -11.61 -15.96 14.27
CA LYS A 45 -12.00 -14.67 14.83
C LYS A 45 -12.66 -13.75 13.79
N CYS A 46 -12.35 -13.96 12.51
CA CYS A 46 -12.80 -13.13 11.39
C CYS A 46 -14.04 -13.71 10.69
N LYS A 47 -14.21 -15.05 10.76
CA LYS A 47 -15.23 -15.79 10.01
C LYS A 47 -16.67 -15.44 10.38
N SER A 48 -16.89 -14.78 11.51
CA SER A 48 -18.20 -14.26 11.91
C SER A 48 -18.70 -13.22 10.92
N CYS A 49 -17.78 -12.40 10.38
CA CYS A 49 -18.11 -11.30 9.49
C CYS A 49 -17.71 -11.57 8.03
N HIS A 50 -16.62 -12.32 7.83
CA HIS A 50 -15.99 -12.47 6.52
C HIS A 50 -15.97 -13.92 6.04
N ILE A 51 -16.08 -14.09 4.72
CA ILE A 51 -15.99 -15.40 4.06
C ILE A 51 -14.82 -15.42 3.07
N VAL A 52 -14.14 -16.57 3.00
CA VAL A 52 -13.07 -16.90 2.06
C VAL A 52 -13.37 -18.27 1.47
N GLY A 53 -13.06 -18.47 0.18
CA GLY A 53 -13.26 -19.72 -0.54
C GLY A 53 -14.26 -19.63 -1.69
N ALA A 54 -14.60 -20.79 -2.27
CA ALA A 54 -15.55 -20.88 -3.37
C ALA A 54 -16.94 -20.38 -2.95
N GLY A 55 -17.55 -19.55 -3.79
CA GLY A 55 -18.88 -19.00 -3.53
C GLY A 55 -18.95 -18.01 -2.35
N ALA A 56 -17.81 -17.46 -1.91
CA ALA A 56 -17.79 -16.41 -0.89
C ALA A 56 -18.65 -15.21 -1.32
N LYS A 57 -19.55 -14.77 -0.42
CA LYS A 57 -20.43 -13.62 -0.63
C LYS A 57 -20.22 -12.59 0.47
N ASN A 58 -20.50 -11.35 0.14
CA ASN A 58 -20.58 -10.24 1.10
C ASN A 58 -21.65 -10.53 2.17
N ARG A 59 -21.34 -10.26 3.45
CA ARG A 59 -22.27 -10.41 4.58
C ARG A 59 -22.16 -9.20 5.52
N VAL A 60 -21.83 -9.42 6.79
CA VAL A 60 -21.54 -8.35 7.76
C VAL A 60 -20.30 -7.59 7.31
N GLY A 61 -19.29 -8.30 6.80
CA GLY A 61 -18.14 -7.73 6.10
C GLY A 61 -18.05 -8.19 4.64
N PRO A 62 -17.19 -7.56 3.83
CA PRO A 62 -16.92 -8.02 2.47
C PRO A 62 -16.19 -9.37 2.46
N HIS A 63 -16.28 -10.11 1.37
CA HIS A 63 -15.47 -11.33 1.23
C HIS A 63 -13.96 -10.97 1.10
N LEU A 64 -13.09 -11.88 1.56
CA LEU A 64 -11.65 -11.63 1.64
C LEU A 64 -10.83 -12.47 0.63
N ASN A 65 -11.48 -13.09 -0.36
CA ASN A 65 -10.78 -13.65 -1.52
C ASN A 65 -9.96 -12.57 -2.22
N ASN A 66 -8.71 -12.89 -2.57
CA ASN A 66 -7.77 -12.00 -3.28
C ASN A 66 -7.61 -10.62 -2.60
N ILE A 67 -7.55 -10.58 -1.27
CA ILE A 67 -7.42 -9.32 -0.53
C ILE A 67 -6.02 -8.72 -0.58
N ILE A 68 -4.98 -9.55 -0.66
CA ILE A 68 -3.59 -9.08 -0.68
C ILE A 68 -3.34 -8.30 -1.97
N GLY A 69 -2.97 -7.03 -1.83
CA GLY A 69 -2.78 -6.11 -2.96
C GLY A 69 -4.06 -5.54 -3.57
N ARG A 70 -5.25 -5.92 -3.08
CA ARG A 70 -6.51 -5.32 -3.53
C ARG A 70 -6.67 -3.92 -2.92
N SER A 71 -7.15 -2.96 -3.72
CA SER A 71 -7.48 -1.63 -3.23
C SER A 71 -8.50 -1.68 -2.10
N VAL A 72 -8.35 -0.79 -1.12
CA VAL A 72 -9.25 -0.71 0.04
C VAL A 72 -10.59 -0.14 -0.43
N GLY A 73 -11.70 -0.68 0.07
CA GLY A 73 -13.01 -0.10 -0.23
C GLY A 73 -13.59 -0.47 -1.60
N THR A 74 -13.05 -1.47 -2.30
CA THR A 74 -13.40 -1.74 -3.72
C THR A 74 -14.05 -3.10 -3.97
N VAL A 75 -14.64 -3.75 -2.96
CA VAL A 75 -15.38 -5.00 -3.16
C VAL A 75 -16.76 -4.67 -3.70
N ASP A 76 -17.02 -5.10 -4.92
CA ASP A 76 -18.28 -4.85 -5.61
C ASP A 76 -19.49 -5.33 -4.79
N GLY A 77 -20.51 -4.48 -4.75
CA GLY A 77 -21.77 -4.75 -4.06
C GLY A 77 -21.68 -4.78 -2.52
N PHE A 78 -20.52 -4.48 -1.90
CA PHE A 78 -20.44 -4.27 -0.45
C PHE A 78 -20.72 -2.79 -0.13
N LYS A 79 -21.53 -2.55 0.91
CA LYS A 79 -21.77 -1.19 1.44
C LYS A 79 -20.77 -0.93 2.55
N TYR A 80 -19.76 -0.11 2.24
CA TYR A 80 -18.71 0.28 3.17
C TYR A 80 -19.21 1.25 4.24
#